data_AF-X1IGK7-F1
#
_entry.id   AF-X1IGK7-F1
#
_cell.length_a   1.000
_cell.length_b   1.000
_cell.length_c   1.000
_cell.angle_alpha   90.00
_cell.angle_beta   90.00
_cell.angle_gamma   90.00
#
_symmetry.space_group_name_H-M   'P 1'
#
loop_
_entity.id
_entity.type
_entity.pdbx_description
1 polymer ?
#
loop_
_entity_poly.entity_id
_entity_poly.type
_entity_poly.pdbx_seq_one_letter_code
_entity_poly.pdbx_strand_id
1 'polypeptide(L)'
;MKNLAPPKIDLLCDLATFKESHQEEITDLTKMLKKRGKELWIQTSLADDLRFQQVGDNVSFVVNQNINFSRHCLGTCRFCSYSLRGESED
;
A
#
# COMPACT_ATOMS: atom_id res chain seq x y z
N MET A 1 -20.57 10.72 -14.86
CA MET A 1 -19.60 9.59 -14.80
C MET A 1 -20.40 8.31 -14.64
N LYS A 2 -20.10 7.31 -15.46
CA LYS A 2 -20.93 6.10 -15.61
C LYS A 2 -21.00 5.35 -14.27
N ASN A 3 -22.22 5.11 -13.80
CA ASN A 3 -22.52 4.13 -12.76
C ASN A 3 -22.06 2.76 -13.27
N LEU A 4 -20.86 2.35 -12.86
CA LEU A 4 -20.49 0.94 -12.94
C LEU A 4 -21.26 0.27 -11.81
N ALA A 5 -22.31 -0.48 -12.16
CA ALA A 5 -22.93 -1.39 -11.21
C ALA A 5 -21.80 -2.22 -10.58
N PRO A 6 -21.77 -2.38 -9.24
CA PRO A 6 -20.80 -3.28 -8.62
C PRO A 6 -20.91 -4.62 -9.34
N PRO A 7 -19.79 -5.19 -9.82
CA PRO A 7 -19.82 -6.45 -10.54
C PRO A 7 -20.58 -7.46 -9.69
N LYS A 8 -21.59 -8.10 -10.32
CA LYS A 8 -22.48 -9.05 -9.68
C LYS A 8 -21.66 -10.11 -8.94
N ILE A 9 -22.10 -10.34 -7.71
CA ILE A 9 -21.51 -11.06 -6.59
C ILE A 9 -21.35 -12.59 -6.80
N ASP A 10 -21.27 -13.07 -8.03
CA ASP A 10 -21.06 -14.51 -8.31
C ASP A 10 -19.57 -14.89 -8.44
N LEU A 11 -18.65 -13.94 -8.20
CA LEU A 11 -17.20 -14.19 -8.06
C LEU A 11 -16.71 -14.02 -6.61
N LEU A 12 -17.65 -14.09 -5.66
CA LEU A 12 -17.48 -13.85 -4.22
C LEU A 12 -17.95 -15.05 -3.36
N CYS A 13 -17.92 -16.26 -3.93
CA CYS A 13 -17.70 -17.46 -3.10
C CYS A 13 -16.20 -17.44 -2.73
N ASP A 14 -15.73 -17.01 -1.56
CA ASP A 14 -16.36 -16.80 -0.28
C ASP A 14 -15.43 -15.91 0.55
N LEU A 15 -15.90 -14.82 1.16
CA LEU A 15 -15.11 -14.12 2.19
C LEU A 15 -14.98 -14.94 3.50
N ALA A 16 -15.86 -15.94 3.69
CA ALA A 16 -15.76 -16.92 4.78
C ALA A 16 -14.72 -18.01 4.47
N THR A 17 -14.69 -18.56 3.25
CA THR A 17 -13.68 -19.55 2.81
C THR A 17 -12.34 -18.88 2.42
N PHE A 18 -12.29 -17.55 2.28
CA PHE A 18 -11.04 -16.78 2.15
C PHE A 18 -10.20 -16.82 3.43
N LYS A 19 -10.83 -16.84 4.63
CA LYS A 19 -10.12 -17.00 5.91
C LYS A 19 -9.52 -18.39 6.10
N GLU A 20 -10.10 -19.42 5.48
CA GLU A 20 -9.68 -20.81 5.67
C GLU A 20 -8.80 -21.37 4.53
N SER A 21 -8.96 -20.90 3.29
CA SER A 21 -8.26 -21.50 2.12
C SER A 21 -6.93 -20.85 1.74
N HIS A 22 -6.62 -19.64 2.23
CA HIS A 22 -5.42 -18.90 1.78
C HIS A 22 -4.44 -18.54 2.89
N GLN A 23 -4.59 -19.12 4.08
CA GLN A 23 -3.54 -19.04 5.10
C GLN A 23 -2.20 -19.60 4.56
N GLU A 24 -2.25 -20.51 3.57
CA GLU A 24 -1.09 -21.03 2.85
C GLU A 24 -0.61 -20.15 1.67
N GLU A 25 -1.43 -19.25 1.10
CA GLU A 25 -1.01 -18.37 -0.01
C GLU A 25 -0.45 -17.02 0.48
N ILE A 26 -0.81 -16.61 1.70
CA ILE A 26 -0.21 -15.46 2.42
C ILE A 26 1.26 -15.76 2.82
N THR A 27 1.70 -17.01 2.71
CA THR A 27 3.05 -17.45 3.14
C THR A 27 4.18 -16.95 2.24
N ASP A 28 3.89 -16.46 1.02
CA ASP A 28 4.93 -15.95 0.10
C ASP A 28 4.63 -14.52 -0.39
N LEU A 29 4.99 -13.55 0.45
CA LEU A 29 4.95 -12.11 0.14
C LEU A 29 5.65 -11.77 -1.18
N THR A 30 6.66 -12.54 -1.59
CA THR A 30 7.40 -12.29 -2.83
C THR A 30 6.53 -12.51 -4.06
N LYS A 31 5.65 -13.53 -4.05
CA LYS A 31 4.71 -13.78 -5.15
C LYS A 31 3.69 -12.66 -5.26
N MET A 32 3.14 -12.20 -4.14
CA MET A 32 2.19 -11.08 -4.13
C MET A 32 2.82 -9.81 -4.72
N LEU A 33 4.04 -9.46 -4.29
CA LEU A 33 4.76 -8.27 -4.80
C LEU A 33 5.09 -8.35 -6.31
N LYS A 34 5.10 -9.56 -6.88
CA LYS A 34 5.36 -9.81 -8.31
C LYS A 34 4.10 -9.80 -9.17
N LYS A 35 2.88 -9.83 -8.60
CA LYS A 35 1.62 -9.80 -9.37
C LYS A 35 1.52 -8.55 -10.25
N ARG A 36 1.00 -8.69 -11.46
CA ARG A 36 0.81 -7.61 -12.45
C ARG A 36 -0.54 -7.77 -13.15
N GLY A 37 -0.98 -6.74 -13.87
CA GLY A 37 -2.21 -6.80 -14.67
C GLY A 37 -3.43 -7.21 -13.85
N LYS A 38 -4.19 -8.20 -14.33
CA LYS A 38 -5.43 -8.69 -13.70
C LYS A 38 -5.21 -9.17 -12.25
N GLU A 39 -4.08 -9.83 -11.98
CA GLU A 39 -3.80 -10.36 -10.65
C GLU A 39 -3.54 -9.24 -9.63
N LEU A 40 -2.90 -8.15 -10.05
CA LEU A 40 -2.73 -6.96 -9.22
C LEU A 40 -4.08 -6.33 -8.87
N TRP A 41 -5.00 -6.24 -9.84
CA TRP A 41 -6.34 -5.71 -9.62
C TRP A 41 -7.12 -6.51 -8.57
N ILE A 42 -7.09 -7.85 -8.68
CA ILE A 42 -7.74 -8.74 -7.69
C ILE A 42 -7.15 -8.49 -6.30
N GLN A 43 -5.83 -8.38 -6.19
CA GLN A 43 -5.17 -8.12 -4.91
C GLN A 43 -5.55 -6.74 -4.33
N THR A 44 -5.61 -5.70 -5.16
CA THR A 44 -5.99 -4.35 -4.69
C THR A 44 -7.46 -4.28 -4.29
N SER A 45 -8.36 -4.98 -4.99
CA SER A 45 -9.78 -5.04 -4.61
C SER A 45 -9.96 -5.72 -3.25
N LEU A 46 -9.29 -6.85 -3.04
CA LEU A 46 -9.29 -7.53 -1.75
C LEU A 46 -8.75 -6.62 -0.63
N ALA A 47 -7.67 -5.88 -0.89
CA ALA A 47 -7.11 -4.95 0.09
C ALA A 47 -8.10 -3.82 0.45
N ASP A 48 -8.85 -3.30 -0.53
CA ASP A 48 -9.87 -2.29 -0.28
C ASP A 48 -11.06 -2.85 0.51
N ASP A 49 -11.51 -4.08 0.21
CA ASP A 49 -12.57 -4.75 0.98
C ASP A 49 -12.17 -4.95 2.45
N LEU A 50 -10.94 -5.39 2.71
CA LEU A 50 -10.41 -5.54 4.07
C LEU A 50 -10.30 -4.19 4.79
N ARG A 51 -9.82 -3.16 4.10
CA ARG A 51 -9.76 -1.79 4.63
C ARG A 51 -11.16 -1.27 4.97
N PHE A 52 -12.15 -1.49 4.08
CA PHE A 52 -13.54 -1.09 4.31
C PHE A 52 -14.15 -1.81 5.51
N GLN A 53 -13.92 -3.13 5.67
CA GLN A 53 -14.39 -3.87 6.85
C GLN A 53 -13.78 -3.34 8.15
N GLN A 54 -12.52 -2.90 8.11
CA GLN A 54 -11.82 -2.42 9.30
C GLN A 54 -12.20 -0.98 9.70
N VAL A 55 -12.34 -0.06 8.73
CA VAL A 55 -12.50 1.38 9.00
C VAL A 55 -13.64 2.08 8.24
N GLY A 56 -14.43 1.35 7.44
CA GLY A 56 -15.52 1.91 6.61
C GLY A 56 -15.01 2.85 5.53
N ASP A 57 -15.80 3.84 5.11
CA ASP A 57 -15.40 4.87 4.13
C ASP A 57 -14.70 6.10 4.74
N ASN A 58 -14.30 6.01 6.00
CA ASN A 58 -13.67 7.13 6.69
C ASN A 58 -12.25 7.35 6.16
N VAL A 59 -12.01 8.55 5.60
CA VAL A 59 -10.68 9.02 5.23
C VAL A 59 -10.26 10.13 6.19
N SER A 60 -9.26 9.85 7.03
CA SER A 60 -8.68 10.84 7.94
C SER A 60 -7.43 11.48 7.36
N PHE A 61 -7.12 12.70 7.78
CA PHE A 61 -5.87 13.38 7.46
C PHE A 61 -5.25 13.98 8.72
N VAL A 62 -3.94 14.18 8.70
CA VAL A 62 -3.20 14.86 9.77
C VAL A 62 -2.75 16.22 9.26
N VAL A 63 -3.12 17.30 9.95
CA VAL A 63 -2.53 18.62 9.71
C VAL A 63 -1.14 18.62 10.32
N ASN A 64 -0.13 18.36 9.49
CA ASN A 64 1.24 18.25 9.95
C ASN A 64 1.99 19.59 9.77
N GLN A 65 2.55 20.12 10.86
CA GLN A 65 3.46 21.28 10.86
C GLN A 65 4.87 20.84 11.26
N ASN A 66 5.45 19.91 10.50
CA ASN A 66 6.78 19.41 10.81
C ASN A 66 7.85 20.49 10.52
N ILE A 67 8.57 20.92 11.55
CA ILE A 67 9.67 21.89 11.44
C ILE A 67 10.98 21.13 11.28
N ASN A 68 11.51 21.10 10.05
CA ASN A 68 12.85 20.60 9.76
C ASN A 68 13.84 21.77 9.77
N PHE A 69 14.32 22.15 10.97
CA PHE A 69 15.13 23.36 11.16
C PHE A 69 16.55 23.27 10.58
N SER A 70 17.03 22.07 10.25
CA SER A 70 18.33 21.86 9.61
C SER A 70 18.22 20.82 8.51
N ARG A 71 18.89 21.12 7.39
CA ARG A 71 19.18 20.17 6.30
C ARG A 71 20.61 19.63 6.36
N HIS A 72 21.42 20.08 7.32
CA HIS A 72 22.79 19.63 7.49
C HIS A 72 22.77 18.21 8.06
N CYS A 73 23.40 17.27 7.35
CA CYS A 73 23.41 15.87 7.70
C CYS A 73 24.76 15.26 7.30
N LEU A 74 25.35 14.48 8.20
CA LEU A 74 26.61 13.76 7.97
C LEU A 74 26.39 12.37 7.34
N GLY A 75 25.12 11.96 7.19
CA GLY A 75 24.76 10.64 6.65
C GLY A 75 24.87 10.58 5.12
N THR A 76 25.16 9.40 4.58
CA THR A 76 25.45 9.17 3.14
C THR A 76 24.33 8.42 2.41
N CYS A 77 23.09 8.57 2.87
CA CYS A 77 21.92 7.89 2.30
C CYS A 77 21.76 8.17 0.80
N ARG A 78 21.86 7.14 -0.04
CA ARG A 78 21.86 7.27 -1.52
C ARG A 78 20.58 7.91 -2.09
N PHE A 79 19.47 7.80 -1.39
CA PHE A 79 18.16 8.31 -1.80
C PHE A 79 17.82 9.69 -1.20
N CYS A 80 18.49 10.10 -0.12
CA CYS A 80 18.10 11.29 0.64
C CYS A 80 18.73 12.54 0.01
N SER A 81 17.94 13.61 -0.15
CA SER A 81 18.43 14.88 -0.67
C SER A 81 19.35 15.64 0.29
N TYR A 82 19.28 15.34 1.59
CA TYR A 82 20.15 15.93 2.61
C TYR A 82 21.43 15.14 2.85
N SER A 83 21.62 14.00 2.17
CA SER A 83 22.82 13.19 2.35
C SER A 83 24.08 13.98 2.03
N LEU A 84 25.14 13.78 2.81
CA LEU A 84 26.47 14.24 2.47
C LEU A 84 26.91 13.55 1.17
N ARG A 85 26.97 14.31 0.08
CA ARG A 85 27.62 13.93 -1.18
C ARG A 85 28.96 14.64 -1.19
N GLY A 86 30.02 13.93 -1.60
CA GLY A 86 31.42 14.28 -1.37
C GLY A 86 31.95 15.55 -2.03
N GLU A 87 31.35 16.70 -1.72
CA GLU A 87 31.96 18.01 -1.86
C GLU A 87 31.84 18.67 -0.48
N SER A 88 32.88 18.49 0.33
CA SER A 88 33.21 19.49 1.34
C SER A 88 33.68 20.72 0.56
N GLU A 89 32.89 21.79 0.57
CA GLU A 89 33.38 23.12 0.21
C GLU A 89 34.46 23.50 1.23
N ASP A 90 35.73 23.31 0.83
CA ASP A 90 36.85 24.17 1.20
C ASP A 90 37.31 24.92 -0.05
#